data_AF-A0AAQ3C4G2-F1
#
_entry.id   AF-A0AAQ3C4G2-F1
#
_cell.length_a   1.000
_cell.length_b   1.000
_cell.length_c   1.000
_cell.angle_alpha   90.00
_cell.angle_beta   90.00
_cell.angle_gamma   90.00
#
_symmetry.space_group_name_H-M   'P 1'
#
loop_
_entity.id
_entity.type
_entity.pdbx_description
1 polymer ?
#
loop_
_entity_poly.entity_id
_entity_poly.type
_entity_poly.pdbx_seq_one_letter_code
_entity_poly.pdbx_strand_id
1 'polypeptide(L)' 'MKLNKFSRIFPFSALASVLRGRVTLTNTAPGERKTYPPGDRWIIRKGTPIVWETHSAEFVKYYVKVE' A
#
# COMPACT_ATOMS: atom_id res chain seq x y z
N MET A 1 -16.11 11.09 -4.25
CA MET A 1 -15.28 9.90 -4.57
C MET A 1 -15.05 9.14 -3.27
N LYS A 2 -15.39 7.84 -3.20
CA LYS A 2 -15.35 7.08 -1.95
C LYS A 2 -13.91 6.65 -1.65
N LEU A 3 -13.36 7.03 -0.50
CA LEU A 3 -12.08 6.52 -0.02
C LEU A 3 -12.33 5.16 0.62
N ASN A 4 -11.70 4.11 0.11
CA ASN A 4 -11.67 2.83 0.79
C ASN A 4 -10.44 2.81 1.69
N LYS A 5 -10.68 2.67 3.00
CA LYS A 5 -9.64 2.66 4.02
C LYS A 5 -9.64 1.31 4.74
N PHE A 6 -8.49 0.66 4.81
CA PHE A 6 -8.34 -0.60 5.57
C PHE A 6 -6.97 -0.68 6.23
N SER A 7 -6.89 -1.38 7.36
CA SER A 7 -5.65 -1.59 8.11
C SER A 7 -5.23 -3.05 8.04
N ARG A 8 -3.92 -3.32 7.95
CA ARG A 8 -3.38 -4.68 7.96
C ARG A 8 -1.95 -4.71 8.51
N ILE A 9 -1.68 -5.68 9.38
CA ILE A 9 -0.31 -6.12 9.67
C ILE A 9 0.10 -7.11 8.57
N PHE A 10 1.16 -6.81 7.83
CA PHE A 10 1.54 -7.61 6.67
C PHE A 10 2.14 -8.96 7.09
N PRO A 11 1.59 -10.11 6.64
CA PRO A 11 2.09 -11.43 7.05
C PRO A 11 3.36 -11.87 6.31
N PHE A 12 3.82 -11.11 5.31
CA PHE A 12 5.01 -11.37 4.50
C PHE A 12 5.63 -10.06 4.00
N SER A 13 6.87 -10.14 3.52
CA SER A 13 7.51 -9.02 2.82
C SER A 13 7.07 -9.01 1.35
N ALA A 14 6.96 -7.83 0.73
CA ALA A 14 6.58 -7.73 -0.67
C ALA A 14 7.16 -6.49 -1.35
N LEU A 15 7.57 -6.64 -2.61
CA LEU A 15 7.78 -5.53 -3.53
C LEU A 15 6.49 -5.35 -4.34
N ALA A 16 5.91 -4.14 -4.32
CA ALA A 16 4.68 -3.83 -5.03
C ALA A 16 4.84 -2.63 -5.96
N SER A 17 4.00 -2.58 -7.00
CA SER A 17 3.96 -1.52 -8.01
C SER A 17 2.52 -1.14 -8.30
N VAL A 18 2.20 0.15 -8.37
CA VAL A 18 0.85 0.60 -8.78
C VAL A 18 0.71 0.45 -10.29
N LEU A 19 -0.34 -0.23 -10.72
CA LEU A 19 -0.75 -0.30 -12.13
C LEU A 19 -1.81 0.76 -12.45
N ARG A 20 -2.86 0.87 -11.63
CA ARG A 20 -3.98 1.81 -11.81
C ARG A 20 -4.47 2.36 -10.48
N GLY A 21 -4.91 3.62 -10.48
CA GLY A 21 -5.39 4.32 -9.30
C GLY A 21 -4.28 4.98 -8.50
N ARG A 22 -4.58 5.42 -7.28
CA ARG A 22 -3.55 5.92 -6.33
C ARG A 22 -3.84 5.40 -4.93
N VAL A 23 -2.79 5.21 -4.14
CA VAL A 23 -2.93 4.79 -2.74
C VAL A 23 -2.04 5.62 -1.85
N THR A 24 -2.55 6.03 -0.68
CA THR A 24 -1.71 6.46 0.42
C THR A 24 -1.53 5.32 1.40
N LEU A 25 -0.27 5.02 1.71
CA LEU A 25 0.10 4.07 2.75
C LEU A 25 0.59 4.84 3.95
N THR A 26 0.08 4.48 5.13
CA THR A 26 0.57 4.98 6.41
C THR A 26 1.11 3.81 7.22
N ASN A 27 2.40 3.85 7.56
CA ASN A 27 2.99 2.96 8.54
C ASN A 27 2.69 3.52 9.93
N THR A 28 1.85 2.84 10.71
CA THR A 28 1.37 3.39 11.99
C THR A 28 2.38 3.25 13.12
N ALA A 29 3.49 2.55 12.93
CA ALA A 29 4.56 2.46 13.92
C ALA A 29 5.43 3.74 13.94
N PRO A 30 6.10 4.14 12.84
CA PRO A 30 6.83 5.41 12.76
C PRO A 30 5.92 6.60 12.39
N GLY A 31 4.67 6.37 11.97
CA GLY A 31 3.74 7.40 11.51
C GLY A 31 3.95 7.88 10.07
N GLU A 32 4.91 7.29 9.34
CA GLU A 32 5.24 7.67 7.97
C GLU A 32 4.06 7.48 7.03
N ARG A 33 3.79 8.48 6.18
CA ARG A 33 2.70 8.48 5.21
C ARG A 33 3.23 8.84 3.83
N LYS A 34 2.94 8.03 2.82
CA LYS A 34 3.32 8.29 1.42
C LYS A 34 2.22 7.92 0.44
N THR A 35 2.01 8.77 -0.56
CA THR A 35 1.08 8.53 -1.67
C THR A 35 1.84 8.01 -2.88
N TYR A 36 1.30 6.96 -3.51
CA TYR A 36 1.88 6.27 -4.66
C TYR A 36 0.90 6.37 -5.86
N PRO A 37 1.25 7.13 -6.92
CA PRO A 37 0.56 7.13 -8.20
C PRO A 37 0.91 5.91 -9.07
N PRO A 38 0.28 5.72 -10.25
CA PRO A 38 0.66 4.67 -11.21
C PRO A 38 2.15 4.74 -11.58
N GLY A 39 2.82 3.59 -11.65
CA GLY A 39 4.25 3.47 -11.91
C GLY A 39 5.12 3.44 -10.65
N ASP A 40 4.64 3.97 -9.53
CA ASP A 40 5.40 3.96 -8.29
C ASP A 40 5.49 2.57 -7.66
N ARG A 41 6.58 2.36 -6.92
CA ARG A 41 6.92 1.10 -6.25
C ARG A 41 7.26 1.31 -4.79
N TRP A 42 7.03 0.28 -3.99
CA TRP A 42 7.42 0.25 -2.57
C TRP A 42 7.68 -1.17 -2.08
N ILE A 43 8.45 -1.26 -1.00
CA ILE A 43 8.66 -2.50 -0.25
C ILE A 43 7.86 -2.42 1.04
N ILE A 44 7.10 -3.47 1.35
CA ILE A 44 6.52 -3.71 2.66
C ILE A 44 7.31 -4.84 3.32
N ARG A 45 7.70 -4.66 4.58
CA ARG A 45 8.33 -5.72 5.38
C ARG A 45 7.28 -6.50 6.18
N LYS A 46 7.49 -7.80 6.35
CA LYS A 46 6.68 -8.64 7.25
C LYS A 46 6.56 -7.99 8.64
N GLY A 47 5.37 -8.03 9.22
CA GLY A 47 5.08 -7.42 10.53
C GLY A 47 4.80 -5.92 10.49
N THR A 48 4.97 -5.24 9.35
CA THR A 48 4.69 -3.79 9.27
C THR A 48 3.19 -3.52 9.36
N PRO A 49 2.73 -2.66 10.29
CA PRO A 49 1.33 -2.23 10.35
C PRO A 49 1.09 -1.11 9.34
N ILE A 50 0.31 -1.40 8.29
CA ILE A 50 0.01 -0.44 7.22
C ILE A 50 -1.49 -0.16 7.16
N VAL A 51 -1.84 1.13 7.17
CA VAL A 51 -3.15 1.62 6.77
C VAL A 51 -3.11 2.01 5.29
N TRP A 52 -4.05 1.48 4.52
CA TRP A 52 -4.23 1.73 3.10
C TRP A 52 -5.40 2.68 2.90
N GLU A 53 -5.21 3.72 2.09
CA GLU A 53 -6.24 4.66 1.68
C GLU A 53 -6.21 4.78 0.15
N THR A 54 -7.20 4.22 -0.56
CA THR A 54 -7.26 4.31 -2.03
C THR A 54 -8.01 5.58 -2.46
N HIS A 55 -7.46 6.29 -3.45
CA HIS A 55 -7.98 7.57 -3.96
C HIS A 55 -8.61 7.43 -5.34
N SER A 56 -9.23 6.29 -5.61
CA SER A 56 -9.88 6.00 -6.89
C SER A 56 -10.97 4.96 -6.67
N ALA A 57 -11.97 4.93 -7.56
CA ALA A 57 -13.01 3.91 -7.53
C ALA A 57 -12.43 2.50 -7.65
N GLU A 58 -11.29 2.38 -8.33
CA GLU A 58 -10.55 1.14 -8.48
C GLU A 58 -9.05 1.37 -8.27
N PHE A 59 -8.40 0.41 -7.61
CA PHE A 59 -6.96 0.41 -7.38
C PHE A 59 -6.40 -0.96 -7.72
N VAL A 60 -5.43 -1.01 -8.64
CA VAL A 60 -4.80 -2.24 -9.11
C VAL A 60 -3.29 -2.15 -8.92
N LYS A 61 -2.69 -3.20 -8.35
CA LYS A 61 -1.25 -3.31 -8.15
C LYS A 61 -0.76 -4.70 -8.51
N TYR A 62 0.49 -4.78 -8.94
CA TYR A 62 1.26 -6.03 -8.91
C TYR A 62 2.03 -6.13 -7.60
N TYR A 63 2.29 -7.34 -7.13
CA TYR A 63 3.25 -7.56 -6.06
C TYR A 63 3.98 -8.89 -6.25
N VAL A 64 5.23 -8.91 -5.79
CA VAL A 64 6.01 -10.12 -5.59
C VAL A 64 6.10 -10.34 -4.09
N LYS A 65 5.60 -11.49 -3.63
CA LYS A 65 5.75 -11.93 -2.23
C LYS A 65 7.17 -12.43 -2.03
N VAL A 66 7.78 -12.07 -0.90
CA VAL A 66 9.07 -12.55 -0.43
C VAL A 66 8.84 -13.17 0.95
N GLU A 67 9.23 -14.44 1.10
CA GLU A 67 9.11 -15.20 2.37
C GLU A 67 10.27 -14.94 3.33
#